data_AF-A0A0D8JEV0-F1
#
_entry.id   AF-A0A0D8JEV0-F1
#
_cell.length_a   1.000
_cell.length_b   1.000
_cell.length_c   1.000
_cell.angle_alpha   90.00
_cell.angle_beta   90.00
_cell.angle_gamma   90.00
#
_symmetry.space_group_name_H-M   'P 1'
#
loop_
_entity.id
_entity.type
_entity.pdbx_description
1 polymer ?
#
loop_
_entity_poly.entity_id
_entity_poly.type
_entity_poly.pdbx_seq_one_letter_code
_entity_poly.pdbx_strand_id
1 'polypeptide(L)'
;MLVLGFTTQAQTDQDVSTLVDGKDFPNPVFISPDPPKPIKGWEITKVSNEKILQGEYPGEIIKFRFKGTAVGILVYSDNNSGIIEYSLDGQPWFELDVYSNKSDATLKGFTLNKDLKNRKHTLQIRIVEKRNPESSGTSIALRSFYFNKE
;
A
#
# COMPACT_ATOMS: atom_id res chain seq x y z
N MET A 1 -26.46 15.60 24.75
CA MET A 1 -25.66 15.58 23.52
C MET A 1 -24.81 14.32 23.57
N LEU A 2 -25.21 13.27 22.86
CA LEU A 2 -24.52 11.97 22.89
C LEU A 2 -23.36 12.03 21.88
N VAL A 3 -22.13 12.12 22.36
CA VAL A 3 -20.95 11.98 21.48
C VAL A 3 -20.73 10.48 21.30
N LEU A 4 -21.15 9.95 20.15
CA LEU A 4 -20.81 8.59 19.74
C LEU A 4 -19.29 8.54 19.54
N GLY A 5 -18.56 7.97 20.49
CA GLY A 5 -17.13 7.72 20.33
C GLY A 5 -16.92 6.67 19.23
N PHE A 6 -16.17 7.02 18.20
CA PHE A 6 -15.73 6.04 17.19
C PHE A 6 -14.77 5.05 17.86
N THR A 7 -14.92 3.76 17.53
CA THR A 7 -13.97 2.72 17.94
C THR A 7 -12.61 2.98 17.30
N THR A 8 -11.51 2.59 17.95
CA THR A 8 -10.14 2.86 17.47
C THR A 8 -9.93 2.46 16.00
N GLN A 9 -10.49 1.32 15.56
CA GLN A 9 -10.44 0.90 14.15
C GLN A 9 -11.20 1.85 13.22
N ALA A 10 -12.41 2.28 13.59
CA ALA A 10 -13.21 3.19 12.78
C ALA A 10 -12.57 4.58 12.67
N GLN A 11 -11.93 5.06 13.76
CA GLN A 11 -11.15 6.28 13.73
C GLN A 11 -9.95 6.14 12.79
N THR A 12 -9.19 5.05 12.90
CA THR A 12 -8.06 4.77 12.00
C THR A 12 -8.49 4.67 10.54
N ASP A 13 -9.62 4.01 10.25
CA ASP A 13 -10.16 3.89 8.89
C ASP A 13 -10.62 5.24 8.34
N GLN A 14 -11.22 6.09 9.18
CA GLN A 14 -11.59 7.45 8.82
C GLN A 14 -10.37 8.32 8.54
N ASP A 15 -9.33 8.22 9.37
CA ASP A 15 -8.09 8.98 9.23
C ASP A 15 -7.39 8.62 7.91
N VAL A 16 -7.27 7.33 7.58
CA VAL A 16 -6.61 6.91 6.33
C VAL A 16 -7.47 7.10 5.08
N SER A 17 -8.79 7.20 5.22
CA SER A 17 -9.66 7.56 4.10
C SER A 17 -9.36 8.96 3.55
N THR A 18 -8.80 9.85 4.37
CA THR A 18 -8.36 11.19 3.90
C THR A 18 -7.15 11.15 2.96
N LEU A 19 -6.42 10.02 2.93
CA LEU A 19 -5.25 9.81 2.07
C LEU A 19 -5.60 9.24 0.69
N VAL A 20 -6.90 9.07 0.40
CA VAL A 20 -7.39 8.42 -0.82
C VAL A 20 -8.39 9.34 -1.52
N ASP A 21 -8.38 9.36 -2.85
CA ASP A 21 -9.39 10.11 -3.62
C ASP A 21 -10.76 9.41 -3.51
N GLY A 22 -11.67 10.01 -2.76
CA GLY A 22 -13.02 9.47 -2.54
C GLY A 22 -13.88 9.37 -3.80
N LYS A 23 -13.50 10.02 -4.93
CA LYS A 23 -14.18 9.84 -6.21
C LYS A 23 -13.79 8.51 -6.87
N ASP A 24 -12.50 8.20 -6.85
CA ASP A 24 -11.97 6.94 -7.39
C ASP A 24 -12.28 5.78 -6.44
N PHE A 25 -12.39 6.05 -5.13
CA PHE A 25 -12.61 5.06 -4.08
C PHE A 25 -13.82 5.40 -3.19
N PRO A 26 -15.06 5.25 -3.69
CA PRO A 26 -16.23 5.33 -2.83
C PRO A 26 -16.19 4.17 -1.82
N ASN A 27 -16.31 4.48 -0.52
CA ASN A 27 -16.24 3.51 0.57
C ASN A 27 -14.99 2.60 0.51
N PRO A 28 -13.78 3.17 0.66
CA PRO A 28 -12.55 2.41 0.55
C PRO A 28 -12.47 1.33 1.64
N VAL A 29 -12.01 0.15 1.25
CA VAL A 29 -11.68 -0.95 2.15
C VAL A 29 -10.17 -1.06 2.24
N PHE A 30 -9.64 -0.98 3.44
CA PHE A 30 -8.21 -1.12 3.73
C PHE A 30 -7.91 -2.51 4.29
N ILE A 31 -6.93 -3.20 3.72
CA ILE A 31 -6.50 -4.53 4.18
C ILE A 31 -5.00 -4.49 4.43
N SER A 32 -4.60 -4.69 5.69
CA SER A 32 -3.19 -4.89 6.03
C SER A 32 -2.65 -6.17 5.41
N PRO A 33 -1.44 -6.17 4.82
CA PRO A 33 -0.84 -7.40 4.31
C PRO A 33 -0.59 -8.38 5.46
N ASP A 34 -1.03 -9.62 5.27
CA ASP A 34 -0.81 -10.72 6.21
C ASP A 34 -0.53 -12.01 5.43
N PRO A 35 0.71 -12.17 4.92
CA PRO A 35 1.04 -13.33 4.11
C PRO A 35 0.99 -14.60 4.97
N PRO A 36 0.36 -15.69 4.48
CA PRO A 36 0.17 -16.91 5.27
C PRO A 36 1.48 -17.68 5.53
N LYS A 37 2.55 -17.31 4.83
CA LYS A 37 3.91 -17.85 4.97
C LYS A 37 4.90 -16.70 4.80
N PRO A 38 6.10 -16.78 5.39
CA PRO A 38 7.18 -15.85 5.10
C PRO A 38 7.44 -15.75 3.59
N ILE A 39 7.71 -14.54 3.12
CA ILE A 39 8.04 -14.25 1.72
C ILE A 39 9.45 -13.68 1.73
N LYS A 40 10.35 -14.22 0.90
CA LYS A 40 11.75 -13.76 0.89
C LYS A 40 11.82 -12.26 0.60
N GLY A 41 12.60 -11.53 1.39
CA GLY A 41 12.74 -10.07 1.29
C GLY A 41 11.54 -9.27 1.80
N TRP A 42 10.61 -9.93 2.51
CA TRP A 42 9.51 -9.28 3.21
C TRP A 42 9.38 -9.77 4.65
N GLU A 43 9.15 -8.85 5.57
CA GLU A 43 9.01 -9.10 7.00
C GLU A 43 7.83 -8.32 7.57
N ILE A 44 7.07 -8.95 8.47
CA ILE A 44 6.05 -8.24 9.25
C ILE A 44 6.73 -7.52 10.40
N THR A 45 6.60 -6.19 10.44
CA THR A 45 7.12 -5.34 11.53
C THR A 45 6.06 -4.31 11.93
N LYS A 46 6.45 -3.27 12.67
CA LYS A 46 5.58 -2.19 13.10
C LYS A 46 6.20 -0.82 12.86
N VAL A 47 5.37 0.12 12.43
CA VAL A 47 5.65 1.56 12.48
C VAL A 47 4.65 2.17 13.45
N SER A 48 5.12 2.83 14.51
CA SER A 48 4.24 3.46 15.53
C SER A 48 3.15 2.53 16.09
N ASN A 49 3.49 1.26 16.32
CA ASN A 49 2.60 0.15 16.74
C ASN A 49 1.62 -0.37 15.69
N GLU A 50 1.58 0.18 14.48
CA GLU A 50 0.78 -0.33 13.37
C GLU A 50 1.53 -1.43 12.62
N LYS A 51 0.89 -2.58 12.40
CA LYS A 51 1.48 -3.70 11.66
C LYS A 51 1.66 -3.33 10.19
N ILE A 52 2.87 -3.50 9.68
CA ILE A 52 3.21 -3.27 8.28
C ILE A 52 4.00 -4.46 7.72
N LEU A 53 4.00 -4.60 6.39
CA LEU A 53 4.87 -5.51 5.67
C LEU A 53 6.04 -4.71 5.10
N GLN A 54 7.20 -4.86 5.74
CA GLN A 54 8.45 -4.24 5.34
C GLN A 54 9.06 -5.09 4.24
N GLY A 55 9.50 -4.48 3.15
CA GLY A 55 10.22 -5.19 2.10
C GLY A 55 11.51 -4.49 1.70
N GLU A 56 12.47 -5.28 1.24
CA GLU A 56 13.74 -4.81 0.70
C GLU A 56 14.15 -5.62 -0.52
N TYR A 57 14.94 -5.00 -1.41
CA TYR A 57 15.51 -5.71 -2.55
C TYR A 57 16.75 -6.52 -2.09
N PRO A 58 16.91 -7.77 -2.55
CA PRO A 58 15.99 -8.55 -3.39
C PRO A 58 14.82 -9.15 -2.60
N GLY A 59 13.60 -8.96 -3.11
CA GLY A 59 12.37 -9.52 -2.55
C GLY A 59 11.54 -10.29 -3.59
N GLU A 60 10.81 -11.30 -3.13
CA GLU A 60 9.86 -12.04 -3.96
C GLU A 60 8.60 -11.22 -4.28
N ILE A 61 7.87 -11.63 -5.33
CA ILE A 61 6.61 -10.98 -5.72
C ILE A 61 5.53 -11.27 -4.66
N ILE A 62 4.93 -10.22 -4.11
CA ILE A 62 3.71 -10.34 -3.30
C ILE A 62 2.47 -10.23 -4.18
N LYS A 63 1.38 -10.88 -3.75
CA LYS A 63 0.11 -10.90 -4.50
C LYS A 63 -1.04 -10.48 -3.61
N PHE A 64 -1.91 -9.65 -4.15
CA PHE A 64 -3.15 -9.22 -3.51
C PHE A 64 -4.33 -9.47 -4.44
N ARG A 65 -5.38 -10.11 -3.92
CA ARG A 65 -6.61 -10.38 -4.68
C ARG A 65 -7.74 -9.55 -4.10
N PHE A 66 -8.47 -8.89 -4.97
CA PHE A 66 -9.62 -8.06 -4.59
C PHE A 66 -10.73 -8.18 -5.63
N LYS A 67 -11.92 -7.68 -5.28
CA LYS A 67 -13.03 -7.46 -6.21
C LYS A 67 -13.46 -6.00 -6.07
N GLY A 68 -13.43 -5.25 -7.16
CA GLY A 68 -13.71 -3.81 -7.15
C GLY A 68 -13.39 -3.17 -8.49
N THR A 69 -13.43 -1.84 -8.54
CA THR A 69 -13.18 -1.03 -9.75
C THR A 69 -11.94 -0.14 -9.64
N ALA A 70 -11.29 -0.09 -8.47
CA ALA A 70 -10.01 0.60 -8.25
C ALA A 70 -9.17 -0.10 -7.17
N VAL A 71 -7.84 0.10 -7.22
CA VAL A 71 -6.89 -0.43 -6.23
C VAL A 71 -5.72 0.53 -6.01
N GLY A 72 -5.24 0.59 -4.78
CA GLY A 72 -4.06 1.33 -4.38
C GLY A 72 -3.36 0.74 -3.16
N ILE A 73 -2.32 1.41 -2.70
CA ILE A 73 -1.53 1.05 -1.52
C ILE A 73 -1.29 2.23 -0.59
N LEU A 74 -1.33 1.98 0.72
CA LEU A 74 -0.84 2.89 1.74
C LEU A 74 0.58 2.49 2.13
N VAL A 75 1.54 3.41 2.01
CA VAL A 75 2.95 3.18 2.30
C VAL A 75 3.45 4.28 3.24
N TYR A 76 4.24 3.91 4.25
CA TYR A 76 5.02 4.91 4.98
C TYR A 76 6.23 5.29 4.12
N SER A 77 6.25 6.54 3.66
CA SER A 77 7.28 7.07 2.78
C SER A 77 8.22 8.01 3.53
N ASP A 78 9.50 7.76 3.39
CA ASP A 78 10.64 8.51 3.95
C ASP A 78 11.81 8.56 2.95
N ASN A 79 12.95 9.07 3.41
CA ASN A 79 14.17 9.18 2.62
C ASN A 79 14.92 7.85 2.41
N ASN A 80 14.41 6.73 2.94
CA ASN A 80 14.92 5.38 2.71
C ASN A 80 13.99 4.56 1.80
N SER A 81 12.87 5.15 1.38
CA SER A 81 11.86 4.50 0.59
C SER A 81 12.33 4.25 -0.85
N GLY A 82 11.98 3.08 -1.38
CA GLY A 82 12.41 2.57 -2.68
C GLY A 82 11.39 2.75 -3.80
N ILE A 83 11.65 2.03 -4.90
CA ILE A 83 10.74 1.92 -6.04
C ILE A 83 10.13 0.51 -6.03
N ILE A 84 8.82 0.43 -6.24
CA ILE A 84 8.15 -0.83 -6.57
C ILE A 84 7.83 -0.87 -8.06
N GLU A 85 7.65 -2.08 -8.56
CA GLU A 85 6.88 -2.32 -9.77
C GLU A 85 5.61 -3.09 -9.44
N TYR A 86 4.53 -2.78 -10.14
CA TYR A 86 3.26 -3.47 -9.98
C TYR A 86 2.66 -3.91 -11.33
N SER A 87 1.94 -5.02 -11.31
CA SER A 87 1.20 -5.56 -12.45
C SER A 87 -0.19 -5.98 -12.00
N LEU A 88 -1.21 -5.60 -12.77
CA LEU A 88 -2.59 -5.95 -12.53
C LEU A 88 -3.06 -6.95 -13.59
N ASP A 89 -3.57 -8.10 -13.19
CA ASP A 89 -4.13 -9.12 -14.10
C ASP A 89 -3.19 -9.54 -15.25
N GLY A 90 -1.88 -9.54 -15.01
CA GLY A 90 -0.87 -9.91 -16.00
C GLY A 90 -0.58 -8.84 -17.04
N GLN A 91 -1.07 -7.60 -16.85
CA GLN A 91 -0.64 -6.44 -17.64
C GLN A 91 0.87 -6.15 -17.43
N PRO A 92 1.49 -5.32 -18.29
CA PRO A 92 2.87 -4.89 -18.10
C PRO A 92 3.15 -4.34 -16.70
N TRP A 93 4.41 -4.41 -16.28
CA TRP A 93 4.86 -3.84 -15.01
C TRP A 93 4.97 -2.32 -15.13
N PHE A 94 4.45 -1.61 -14.14
CA PHE A 94 4.54 -0.16 -14.00
C PHE A 94 5.40 0.17 -12.78
N GLU A 95 6.35 1.10 -12.93
CA GLU A 95 7.15 1.61 -11.82
C GLU A 95 6.34 2.62 -10.97
N LEU A 96 6.53 2.57 -9.66
CA LEU A 96 6.07 3.58 -8.71
C LEU A 96 7.18 3.88 -7.72
N ASP A 97 7.67 5.11 -7.74
CA ASP A 97 8.57 5.64 -6.73
C ASP A 97 7.77 6.09 -5.50
N VAL A 98 7.98 5.45 -4.37
CA VAL A 98 7.32 5.79 -3.09
C VAL A 98 8.21 6.65 -2.19
N TYR A 99 9.29 7.20 -2.73
CA TYR A 99 10.21 8.10 -2.03
C TYR A 99 9.53 9.34 -1.43
N SER A 100 10.10 9.81 -0.32
CA SER A 100 9.80 11.10 0.28
C SER A 100 11.10 11.74 0.76
N ASN A 101 11.29 13.05 0.56
CA ASN A 101 12.47 13.73 1.08
C ASN A 101 12.46 13.98 2.61
N LYS A 102 11.48 13.40 3.33
CA LYS A 102 11.33 13.52 4.78
C LYS A 102 12.17 12.46 5.48
N SER A 103 12.84 12.83 6.58
CA SER A 103 13.49 11.86 7.47
C SER A 103 12.47 10.96 8.16
N ASP A 104 11.32 11.53 8.52
CA ASP A 104 10.30 10.84 9.28
C ASP A 104 9.27 10.24 8.34
N ALA A 105 8.94 8.97 8.56
CA ALA A 105 8.05 8.22 7.72
C ALA A 105 6.62 8.78 7.78
N THR A 106 6.10 9.19 6.62
CA THR A 106 4.75 9.75 6.48
C THR A 106 3.89 8.78 5.69
N LEU A 107 2.70 8.46 6.21
CA LEU A 107 1.76 7.58 5.52
C LEU A 107 1.18 8.29 4.29
N LYS A 108 1.31 7.68 3.11
CA LYS A 108 0.81 8.21 1.83
C LYS A 108 -0.02 7.15 1.10
N GLY A 109 -1.07 7.60 0.42
CA GLY A 109 -1.86 6.77 -0.49
C GLY A 109 -1.38 6.90 -1.94
N PHE A 110 -1.25 5.77 -2.62
CA PHE A 110 -0.88 5.68 -4.02
C PHE A 110 -1.93 4.86 -4.79
N THR A 111 -2.68 5.53 -5.65
CA THR A 111 -3.63 4.87 -6.57
C THR A 111 -2.83 4.19 -7.67
N LEU A 112 -2.96 2.86 -7.77
CA LEU A 112 -2.26 2.07 -8.78
C LEU A 112 -3.10 1.96 -10.05
N ASN A 113 -4.39 1.67 -9.91
CA ASN A 113 -5.32 1.58 -11.04
C ASN A 113 -6.73 1.98 -10.62
N LYS A 114 -7.49 2.48 -11.59
CA LYS A 114 -8.92 2.82 -11.51
C LYS A 114 -9.65 2.47 -12.80
N ASP A 115 -10.96 2.72 -12.82
CA ASP A 115 -11.86 2.42 -13.94
C ASP A 115 -11.80 0.95 -14.40
N LEU A 116 -11.53 0.05 -13.45
CA LEU A 116 -11.47 -1.39 -13.68
C LEU A 116 -12.89 -1.95 -13.83
N LYS A 117 -13.02 -3.05 -14.58
CA LYS A 117 -14.29 -3.80 -14.61
C LYS A 117 -14.56 -4.36 -13.21
N ASN A 118 -15.79 -4.25 -12.69
CA ASN A 118 -16.14 -4.84 -11.40
C ASN A 118 -16.11 -6.38 -11.44
N ARG A 119 -14.94 -6.96 -11.16
CA ARG A 119 -14.69 -8.40 -11.10
C ARG A 119 -13.54 -8.70 -10.15
N LYS A 120 -13.17 -9.97 -10.03
CA LYS A 120 -11.96 -10.36 -9.30
C LYS A 120 -10.72 -9.94 -10.09
N HIS A 121 -9.75 -9.38 -9.37
CA HIS A 121 -8.46 -8.94 -9.87
C HIS A 121 -7.32 -9.56 -9.05
N THR A 122 -6.15 -9.66 -9.66
CA THR A 122 -4.90 -10.01 -8.97
C THR A 122 -3.86 -8.93 -9.23
N LEU A 123 -3.51 -8.22 -8.17
CA LEU A 123 -2.37 -7.31 -8.13
C LEU A 123 -1.10 -8.09 -7.75
N GLN A 124 -0.01 -7.82 -8.45
CA GLN A 124 1.33 -8.29 -8.11
C GLN A 124 2.21 -7.08 -7.85
N ILE A 125 3.07 -7.15 -6.84
CA ILE A 125 4.06 -6.11 -6.52
C ILE A 125 5.42 -6.76 -6.33
N ARG A 126 6.47 -6.14 -6.86
CA ARG A 126 7.88 -6.46 -6.58
C ARG A 126 8.67 -5.20 -6.25
N ILE A 127 9.74 -5.38 -5.49
CA ILE A 127 10.72 -4.33 -5.22
C ILE A 127 11.83 -4.45 -6.26
N VAL A 128 12.29 -3.33 -6.80
CA VAL A 128 13.39 -3.30 -7.77
C VAL A 128 14.66 -2.77 -7.12
N GLU A 129 15.82 -3.11 -7.70
CA GLU A 129 17.13 -2.59 -7.27
C GLU A 129 17.25 -1.08 -7.50
N LYS A 130 16.55 -0.58 -8.53
CA LYS A 130 16.49 0.83 -8.87
C LYS A 130 15.89 1.61 -7.69
N ARG A 131 16.51 2.74 -7.37
CA ARG A 131 16.03 3.69 -6.36
C ARG A 131 16.10 5.11 -6.88
N ASN A 132 15.34 6.00 -6.26
CA ASN A 132 15.56 7.42 -6.41
C ASN A 132 17.01 7.77 -6.02
N PRO A 133 17.77 8.56 -6.81
CA PRO A 133 19.15 8.95 -6.47
C PRO A 133 19.28 9.68 -5.13
N GLU A 134 18.21 10.37 -4.69
CA GLU A 134 18.14 11.06 -3.40
C GLU A 134 17.69 10.16 -2.24
N SER A 135 17.32 8.91 -2.53
CA SER A 135 17.00 7.92 -1.51
C SER A 135 18.27 7.32 -0.91
N SER A 136 18.21 6.98 0.37
CA SER A 136 19.24 6.27 1.12
C SER A 136 19.12 4.74 1.01
N GLY A 137 18.03 4.22 0.43
CA GLY A 137 17.82 2.79 0.25
C GLY A 137 16.70 2.43 -0.71
N THR A 138 16.18 1.20 -0.57
CA THR A 138 15.12 0.62 -1.42
C THR A 138 13.97 0.06 -0.58
N SER A 139 13.82 0.55 0.66
CA SER A 139 12.91 -0.04 1.63
C SER A 139 11.45 0.26 1.27
N ILE A 140 10.53 -0.66 1.53
CA ILE A 140 9.10 -0.48 1.29
C ILE A 140 8.33 -0.83 2.57
N ALA A 141 7.75 0.18 3.23
CA ALA A 141 6.93 -0.01 4.41
C ALA A 141 5.43 -0.05 4.05
N LEU A 142 4.95 -1.19 3.53
CA LEU A 142 3.58 -1.35 3.07
C LEU A 142 2.62 -1.54 4.25
N ARG A 143 1.74 -0.56 4.48
CA ARG A 143 0.74 -0.61 5.55
C ARG A 143 -0.53 -1.35 5.13
N SER A 144 -1.07 -1.00 3.97
CA SER A 144 -2.36 -1.53 3.52
C SER A 144 -2.47 -1.57 2.01
N PHE A 145 -3.15 -2.58 1.49
CA PHE A 145 -3.83 -2.46 0.20
C PHE A 145 -5.16 -1.75 0.42
N TYR A 146 -5.60 -0.94 -0.52
CA TYR A 146 -6.94 -0.38 -0.51
C TYR A 146 -7.63 -0.54 -1.85
N PHE A 147 -8.95 -0.76 -1.81
CA PHE A 147 -9.80 -0.94 -2.98
C PHE A 147 -11.21 -0.50 -2.63
N ASN A 148 -12.03 -0.21 -3.63
CA ASN A 148 -13.45 0.03 -3.41
C ASN A 148 -14.24 -1.27 -3.49
N LYS A 149 -15.18 -1.46 -2.56
CA LYS A 149 -16.07 -2.62 -2.55
C LYS A 149 -17.39 -2.23 -3.19
N GLU A 150 -17.66 -2.83 -4.35
CA GLU A 150 -18.99 -2.82 -5.00
C GLU A 150 -19.76 -4.13 -4.77
#